data_AF-A0A0B7A8U1-F1
#
_entry.id   AF-A0A0B7A8U1-F1
#
_cell.length_a   1.000
_cell.length_b   1.000
_cell.length_c   1.000
_cell.angle_alpha   90.00
_cell.angle_beta   90.00
_cell.angle_gamma   90.00
#
_symmetry.space_group_name_H-M   'P 1'
#
loop_
_entity.id
_entity.type
_entity.pdbx_description
1 polymer ?
#
loop_
_entity_poly.entity_id
_entity_poly.type
_entity_poly.pdbx_seq_one_letter_code
_entity_poly.pdbx_strand_id
1 'polypeptide(L)'
;MYGLILPSMCLYFMCIFLVLLQVYEGERAMTKDNNLLGKFELTGIPPAPRGVPQIEVTFDIDANGILNVSATDKSTGKENKITITNDKGRLSKEDIERMVNDAEKYKNEDEKQKTRISAKNALESYCFHMKSTVEDEKLKDKMSAEDTKTIKDKCQEVNLMCLNFVFVW
;
A
#
# COMPACT_ATOMS: atom_id res chain seq x y z
N MET A 1 9.90 5.60 0.99
CA MET A 1 9.44 4.47 1.84
C MET A 1 8.16 4.91 2.58
N TYR A 2 7.04 5.04 1.86
CA TYR A 2 5.69 5.35 2.37
C TYR A 2 4.76 4.67 1.37
N GLY A 3 3.84 3.75 1.66
CA GLY A 3 3.07 3.48 2.87
C GLY A 3 1.58 3.50 2.53
N LEU A 4 1.17 2.84 1.44
CA LEU A 4 -0.21 2.77 0.96
C LEU A 4 -1.09 2.01 1.95
N ILE A 5 -2.02 2.72 2.58
CA ILE A 5 -3.16 2.14 3.30
C ILE A 5 -4.21 1.81 2.24
N LEU A 6 -4.34 0.52 1.89
CA LEU A 6 -5.41 0.01 1.05
C LEU A 6 -6.31 -0.94 1.86
N PRO A 7 -7.65 -0.78 1.79
CA PRO A 7 -8.60 -1.63 2.49
C PRO A 7 -8.80 -2.91 1.67
N SER A 8 -7.86 -3.85 1.77
CA SER A 8 -7.95 -5.07 0.97
C SER A 8 -7.21 -6.21 1.61
N MET A 9 -7.92 -7.01 2.40
CA MET A 9 -7.65 -8.44 2.31
C MET A 9 -8.84 -9.33 1.93
N CYS A 10 -9.89 -8.77 1.33
CA CYS A 10 -10.92 -9.59 0.69
C CYS A 10 -10.61 -9.96 -0.78
N LEU A 11 -9.45 -9.57 -1.34
CA LEU A 11 -9.12 -9.79 -2.77
C LEU A 11 -7.83 -10.57 -3.01
N TYR A 12 -7.30 -11.28 -2.01
CA TYR A 12 -6.13 -12.15 -2.15
C TYR A 12 -6.50 -13.46 -2.88
N PHE A 13 -6.91 -13.38 -4.15
CA PHE A 13 -6.74 -14.43 -5.16
C PHE A 13 -7.17 -14.01 -6.57
N MET A 14 -7.80 -12.84 -6.76
CA MET A 14 -8.22 -12.38 -8.09
C MET A 14 -7.18 -11.44 -8.68
N CYS A 15 -6.49 -11.92 -9.73
CA CYS A 15 -6.22 -11.15 -10.94
C CYS A 15 -6.13 -9.63 -10.76
N ILE A 16 -5.01 -9.13 -10.23
CA ILE A 16 -4.77 -7.68 -10.22
C ILE A 16 -4.32 -7.29 -11.64
N PHE A 17 -5.27 -7.24 -12.57
CA PHE A 17 -5.08 -6.66 -13.91
C PHE A 17 -5.06 -5.12 -13.87
N LEU A 18 -5.25 -4.55 -12.67
CA LEU A 18 -5.53 -3.15 -12.45
C LEU A 18 -4.86 -2.67 -11.16
N VAL A 19 -3.97 -1.68 -11.26
CA VAL A 19 -3.42 -0.98 -10.11
C VAL A 19 -4.06 0.40 -10.02
N LEU A 20 -4.75 0.68 -8.91
CA LEU A 20 -5.32 1.99 -8.63
C LEU A 20 -4.26 2.86 -7.94
N LEU A 21 -3.91 3.99 -8.55
CA LEU A 21 -3.06 5.01 -7.97
C LEU A 21 -3.92 6.17 -7.48
N GLN A 22 -3.67 6.61 -6.25
CA GLN A 22 -4.36 7.73 -5.62
C GLN A 22 -3.31 8.74 -5.17
N VAL A 23 -3.49 10.00 -5.54
CA VAL A 23 -2.57 11.11 -5.27
C VAL A 23 -3.18 11.95 -4.15
N TYR A 24 -2.45 12.08 -3.04
CA TYR A 24 -2.86 12.85 -1.88
C TYR A 24 -1.87 13.99 -1.60
N GLU A 25 -2.37 15.08 -1.03
CA GLU A 25 -1.61 16.24 -0.57
C GLU A 25 -1.85 16.48 0.92
N GLY A 26 -0.77 16.58 1.71
CA GLY A 26 -0.82 16.91 3.12
C GLY A 26 0.38 16.41 3.91
N GLU A 27 0.49 16.89 5.16
CA GLU A 27 1.64 16.66 6.06
C GLU A 27 1.42 15.50 7.06
N ARG A 28 0.21 14.90 7.06
CA ARG A 28 -0.12 13.79 7.98
C ARG A 28 0.43 12.47 7.46
N ALA A 29 0.74 11.55 8.38
CA ALA A 29 1.31 10.25 8.04
C ALA A 29 0.32 9.30 7.35
N MET A 30 -0.98 9.51 7.53
CA MET A 30 -2.04 8.63 7.06
C MET A 30 -2.81 9.28 5.90
N THR A 31 -3.04 8.51 4.83
CA THR A 31 -3.71 9.02 3.61
C THR A 31 -5.15 9.48 3.83
N LYS A 32 -5.85 8.95 4.85
CA LYS A 32 -7.23 9.32 5.20
C LYS A 32 -7.37 10.76 5.73
N ASP A 33 -6.29 11.31 6.28
CA ASP A 33 -6.26 12.64 6.90
C ASP A 33 -5.67 13.70 5.94
N ASN A 34 -5.28 13.28 4.73
CA ASN A 34 -4.72 14.13 3.68
C ASN A 34 -5.77 14.39 2.58
N ASN A 35 -5.58 15.46 1.80
CA ASN A 35 -6.48 15.85 0.73
C ASN A 35 -6.28 14.98 -0.52
N LEU A 36 -7.35 14.46 -1.13
CA LEU A 36 -7.27 13.68 -2.35
C LEU A 36 -7.27 14.59 -3.58
N LEU A 37 -6.16 14.61 -4.31
CA LEU A 37 -6.01 15.41 -5.53
C LEU A 37 -6.57 14.70 -6.76
N GLY A 38 -6.40 13.39 -6.83
CA GLY A 38 -6.84 12.62 -7.99
C GLY A 38 -6.56 11.13 -7.85
N LYS A 39 -7.14 10.35 -8.76
CA LYS A 39 -6.90 8.92 -8.86
C LYS A 39 -6.92 8.48 -10.32
N PHE A 40 -6.10 7.50 -10.65
CA PHE A 40 -6.05 6.90 -11.98
C PHE A 40 -5.65 5.44 -11.89
N GLU A 41 -5.94 4.68 -12.93
CA GLU A 41 -5.76 3.24 -12.94
C GLU A 41 -4.76 2.81 -14.00
N LEU A 42 -3.76 2.02 -13.61
CA LEU A 42 -2.85 1.37 -14.53
C LEU A 42 -3.40 -0.02 -14.88
N THR A 43 -3.83 -0.20 -16.13
CA THR A 43 -4.46 -1.42 -16.61
C THR A 43 -3.48 -2.33 -17.33
N GLY A 44 -3.79 -3.62 -17.35
CA GLY A 44 -3.14 -4.60 -18.22
C GLY A 44 -1.73 -4.98 -17.77
N ILE A 45 -1.55 -5.06 -16.45
CA ILE A 45 -0.41 -5.67 -15.79
C ILE A 45 -0.58 -7.19 -15.84
N PRO A 46 0.42 -7.95 -16.30
CA PRO A 46 0.35 -9.40 -16.33
C PRO A 46 0.29 -9.97 -14.90
N PRO A 47 -0.46 -11.05 -14.67
CA PRO A 47 -0.51 -11.69 -13.36
C PRO A 47 0.89 -12.19 -12.99
N ALA A 48 1.48 -11.61 -11.96
CA ALA A 48 2.80 -11.98 -11.48
C ALA A 48 2.79 -12.18 -9.95
N PRO A 49 3.73 -12.98 -9.42
CA PRO A 49 3.86 -13.18 -7.98
C PRO A 49 4.11 -11.85 -7.24
N ARG A 50 3.72 -11.80 -5.97
CA ARG A 50 3.93 -10.62 -5.11
C ARG A 50 5.43 -10.27 -5.07
N GLY A 51 5.76 -9.01 -5.36
CA GLY A 51 7.14 -8.51 -5.41
C GLY A 51 7.83 -8.56 -6.77
N VAL A 52 7.21 -9.16 -7.79
CA VAL A 52 7.75 -9.21 -9.16
C VAL A 52 7.37 -7.99 -10.00
N PRO A 53 6.10 -7.49 -10.01
CA PRO A 53 5.77 -6.27 -10.73
C PRO A 53 6.57 -5.06 -10.23
N GLN A 54 7.22 -4.35 -11.15
CA GLN A 54 7.94 -3.12 -10.86
C GLN A 54 7.22 -1.94 -11.50
N ILE A 55 6.45 -1.20 -10.69
CA ILE A 55 5.80 0.04 -11.12
C ILE A 55 6.68 1.22 -10.71
N GLU A 56 7.09 2.02 -11.68
CA GLU A 56 7.80 3.28 -11.49
C GLU A 56 6.79 4.41 -11.48
N VAL A 57 6.74 5.18 -10.39
CA VAL A 57 5.87 6.35 -10.28
C VAL A 57 6.74 7.59 -10.31
N THR A 58 6.50 8.47 -11.27
CA THR A 58 7.21 9.74 -11.43
C THR A 58 6.29 10.90 -11.08
N PHE A 59 6.79 11.82 -10.27
CA PHE A 59 6.12 13.05 -9.90
C PHE A 59 6.90 14.22 -10.49
N ASP A 60 6.25 14.98 -11.37
CA ASP A 60 6.83 16.14 -12.03
C ASP A 60 5.99 17.39 -11.71
N ILE A 61 6.66 18.45 -11.27
CA ILE A 61 6.02 19.71 -10.90
C ILE A 61 6.57 20.78 -11.84
N ASP A 62 5.68 21.39 -12.62
CA ASP A 62 6.08 22.44 -13.54
C ASP A 62 6.20 23.82 -12.86
N ALA A 63 6.71 24.81 -13.59
CA ALA A 63 6.85 26.18 -13.09
C ALA A 63 5.50 26.88 -12.80
N ASN A 64 4.38 26.34 -13.29
CA ASN A 64 3.02 26.83 -13.03
C ASN A 64 2.39 26.15 -11.79
N GLY A 65 3.07 25.18 -11.19
CA GLY A 65 2.55 24.37 -10.09
C GLY A 65 1.55 23.29 -10.52
N ILE A 66 1.56 22.90 -11.80
CA ILE A 66 0.82 21.75 -12.31
C ILE A 66 1.61 20.49 -11.96
N LEU A 67 0.96 19.57 -11.23
CA LEU A 67 1.55 18.30 -10.84
C LEU A 67 1.17 17.23 -11.87
N ASN A 68 2.17 16.69 -12.55
CA ASN A 68 2.05 15.52 -13.42
C ASN A 68 2.50 14.28 -12.65
N VAL A 69 1.60 13.32 -12.47
CA VAL A 69 1.93 12.03 -11.87
C VAL A 69 1.79 10.97 -12.96
N SER A 70 2.88 10.28 -13.28
CA SER A 70 2.87 9.15 -14.20
C SER A 70 3.25 7.86 -13.47
N ALA A 71 2.65 6.75 -13.89
CA ALA A 71 3.00 5.42 -13.43
C ALA A 71 3.27 4.52 -14.62
N THR A 72 4.44 3.89 -14.64
CA THR A 72 4.91 3.03 -15.72
C THR A 72 5.28 1.66 -15.17
N ASP A 73 4.71 0.60 -15.74
CA ASP A 73 5.16 -0.76 -15.48
C ASP A 73 6.43 -1.06 -16.27
N LYS A 74 7.55 -1.34 -15.59
CA LYS A 74 8.83 -1.65 -16.23
C LYS A 74 8.81 -2.94 -17.05
N SER A 75 7.88 -3.83 -16.76
CA SER A 75 7.79 -5.15 -17.42
C SER A 75 7.11 -5.05 -18.78
N THR A 76 6.01 -4.29 -18.84
CA THR A 76 5.20 -4.16 -20.06
C THR A 76 5.44 -2.85 -20.82
N GLY A 77 6.07 -1.85 -20.18
CA GLY A 77 6.22 -0.50 -20.72
C GLY A 77 4.91 0.30 -20.76
N LYS A 78 3.82 -0.24 -20.21
CA LYS A 78 2.55 0.51 -20.14
C LYS A 78 2.68 1.64 -19.14
N GLU A 79 2.27 2.82 -19.58
CA GLU A 79 2.19 4.01 -18.75
C GLU A 79 0.75 4.53 -18.67
N ASN A 80 0.42 5.13 -17.53
CA ASN A 80 -0.73 6.00 -17.40
C ASN A 80 -0.33 7.23 -16.59
N LYS A 81 -0.98 8.38 -16.84
CA LYS A 81 -0.66 9.63 -16.15
C LYS A 81 -1.90 10.45 -15.85
N ILE A 82 -1.80 11.24 -14.79
CA ILE A 82 -2.78 12.25 -14.41
C ILE A 82 -2.08 13.60 -14.31
N THR A 83 -2.74 14.63 -14.83
CA THR A 83 -2.31 16.02 -14.69
C THR A 83 -3.27 16.68 -13.71
N ILE A 84 -2.73 17.19 -12.61
CA ILE A 84 -3.46 17.88 -11.57
C ILE A 84 -3.11 19.37 -11.71
N THR A 85 -4.07 20.15 -12.17
CA THR A 85 -3.89 21.60 -12.36
C THR A 85 -4.14 22.35 -11.06
N ASN A 86 -3.47 23.51 -10.94
CA ASN A 86 -3.43 24.38 -9.76
C ASN A 86 -4.76 25.14 -9.50
N ASP A 87 -5.81 24.84 -10.28
CA ASP A 87 -7.03 25.66 -10.35
C ASP A 87 -8.03 25.33 -9.24
N LYS A 88 -7.86 24.19 -8.55
CA LYS A 88 -8.71 23.79 -7.42
C LYS A 88 -8.02 24.10 -6.09
N GLY A 89 -8.12 25.37 -5.68
CA GLY A 89 -8.04 25.77 -4.28
C GLY A 89 -6.80 25.26 -3.56
N ARG A 90 -5.64 25.77 -3.96
CA ARG A 90 -4.43 25.67 -3.14
C ARG A 90 -4.79 26.18 -1.75
N LEU A 91 -4.61 25.31 -0.76
CA LEU A 91 -4.84 25.58 0.65
C LEU A 91 -4.41 27.01 0.96
N SER A 92 -5.29 27.79 1.59
CA SER A 92 -4.91 29.15 1.99
C SER A 92 -3.70 29.07 2.92
N LYS A 93 -2.97 30.17 3.12
CA LYS A 93 -1.84 30.17 4.06
C LYS A 93 -2.28 29.69 5.45
N GLU A 94 -3.50 30.06 5.83
CA GLU A 94 -4.14 29.66 7.10
C GLU A 94 -4.44 28.15 7.14
N ASP A 95 -4.85 27.56 6.02
CA ASP A 95 -5.06 26.12 5.93
C ASP A 95 -3.75 25.33 6.00
N ILE A 96 -2.68 25.83 5.37
CA ILE A 96 -1.34 25.23 5.45
C ILE A 96 -0.83 25.27 6.89
N GLU A 97 -0.93 26.42 7.56
CA GLU A 97 -0.51 26.56 8.96
C GLU A 97 -1.33 25.65 9.89
N ARG A 98 -2.64 25.54 9.66
CA ARG A 98 -3.49 24.60 10.41
C ARG A 98 -3.04 23.16 10.20
N MET A 99 -2.74 22.76 8.97
CA MET A 99 -2.27 21.40 8.65
C MET A 99 -0.92 21.07 9.31
N VAL A 100 0.02 22.02 9.32
CA VAL A 100 1.32 21.84 10.00
C VAL A 100 1.12 21.71 11.51
N ASN A 101 0.30 22.57 12.10
CA ASN A 101 -0.01 22.51 13.54
C ASN A 101 -0.72 21.21 13.93
N ASP A 102 -1.68 20.76 13.11
CA ASP A 102 -2.35 19.48 13.32
C ASP A 102 -1.38 18.31 13.16
N ALA A 103 -0.51 18.33 12.15
CA ALA A 103 0.51 17.29 11.99
C ALA A 103 1.44 17.20 13.21
N GLU A 104 1.85 18.32 13.78
CA GLU A 104 2.69 18.34 14.98
C GLU A 104 1.92 17.85 16.23
N LYS A 105 0.68 18.32 16.41
CA LYS A 105 -0.19 17.92 17.52
C LYS A 105 -0.46 16.42 17.54
N TYR A 106 -0.70 15.83 16.38
CA TYR A 106 -1.07 14.42 16.25
C TYR A 106 0.11 13.50 15.93
N LYS A 107 1.33 14.03 15.83
CA LYS A 107 2.56 13.28 15.52
C LYS A 107 2.73 12.02 16.36
N ASN A 108 2.53 12.11 17.68
CA ASN A 108 2.68 10.97 18.60
C ASN A 108 1.61 9.88 18.36
N GLU A 109 0.40 10.26 17.98
CA GLU A 109 -0.67 9.30 17.66
C GLU A 109 -0.40 8.65 16.30
N ASP A 110 -0.01 9.45 15.30
CA ASP A 110 0.37 9.00 13.97
C ASP A 110 1.57 8.03 14.04
N GLU A 111 2.57 8.27 14.90
CA GLU A 111 3.71 7.37 15.13
C GLU A 111 3.27 6.03 15.75
N LYS A 112 2.34 6.05 16.70
CA LYS A 112 1.77 4.82 17.28
C LYS A 112 1.01 4.01 16.23
N GLN A 113 0.19 4.67 15.41
CA GLN A 113 -0.53 4.02 14.32
C GLN A 113 0.43 3.46 13.28
N LYS A 114 1.45 4.22 12.88
CA LYS A 114 2.49 3.77 11.96
C LYS A 114 3.25 2.56 12.49
N THR A 115 3.60 2.55 13.77
CA THR A 115 4.27 1.42 14.41
C THR A 115 3.40 0.18 14.42
N ARG A 116 2.10 0.34 14.73
CA ARG A 116 1.11 -0.75 14.69
C ARG A 116 0.98 -1.34 13.29
N ILE A 117 0.89 -0.50 12.27
CA ILE A 117 0.80 -0.93 10.86
C ILE A 117 2.10 -1.61 10.42
N SER A 118 3.26 -1.07 10.79
CA SER A 118 4.55 -1.68 10.49
C SER A 118 4.71 -3.06 11.12
N ALA A 119 4.29 -3.23 12.38
CA ALA A 119 4.30 -4.52 13.06
C ALA A 119 3.36 -5.52 12.39
N LYS A 120 2.16 -5.08 11.97
CA LYS A 120 1.22 -5.90 11.21
C LYS A 120 1.81 -6.36 9.88
N ASN A 121 2.39 -5.44 9.10
CA ASN A 121 3.00 -5.75 7.81
C ASN A 121 4.21 -6.69 7.95
N ALA A 122 4.99 -6.55 9.03
CA ALA A 122 6.09 -7.45 9.35
C ALA A 122 5.57 -8.87 9.65
N LEU A 123 4.49 -8.98 10.43
CA LEU A 123 3.84 -10.27 10.73
C LEU A 123 3.26 -10.93 9.48
N GLU A 124 2.55 -10.18 8.63
CA GLU A 124 2.02 -10.67 7.36
C GLU A 124 3.14 -11.16 6.44
N SER A 125 4.24 -10.40 6.36
CA SER A 125 5.42 -10.79 5.58
C SER A 125 6.07 -12.06 6.13
N TYR A 126 6.13 -12.22 7.44
CA TYR A 126 6.65 -13.41 8.10
C TYR A 126 5.77 -14.64 7.85
N CYS A 127 4.45 -14.52 8.00
CA CYS A 127 3.50 -15.60 7.69
C CYS A 127 3.59 -16.03 6.22
N PHE A 128 3.75 -15.06 5.30
CA PHE A 128 3.96 -15.36 3.89
C PHE A 128 5.27 -16.12 3.65
N HIS A 129 6.38 -15.64 4.23
CA HIS A 129 7.68 -16.30 4.10
C HIS A 129 7.65 -17.73 4.69
N MET A 130 6.99 -17.91 5.83
CA MET A 130 6.81 -19.22 6.46
C MET A 130 6.01 -20.16 5.56
N LYS A 131 4.88 -19.68 5.00
CA LYS A 131 4.06 -20.45 4.06
C LYS A 131 4.85 -20.87 2.82
N SER A 132 5.60 -19.95 2.20
CA SER A 132 6.46 -20.26 1.06
C SER A 132 7.55 -21.27 1.41
N THR A 133 8.13 -21.17 2.61
CA THR A 133 9.18 -22.07 3.10
C THR A 133 8.67 -23.50 3.28
N VAL A 134 7.47 -23.68 3.87
CA VAL A 134 6.88 -25.02 4.05
C VAL A 134 6.28 -25.60 2.77
N GLU A 135 6.08 -24.77 1.74
CA GLU A 135 5.62 -25.19 0.41
C GLU A 135 6.78 -25.49 -0.56
N ASP A 136 8.02 -25.18 -0.16
CA ASP A 136 9.22 -25.53 -0.94
C ASP A 136 9.42 -27.05 -0.95
N GLU A 137 9.52 -27.61 -2.16
CA GLU A 137 9.71 -29.04 -2.42
C GLU A 137 10.90 -29.63 -1.63
N LYS A 138 11.95 -28.82 -1.35
CA LYS A 138 13.13 -29.28 -0.59
C LYS A 138 12.87 -29.51 0.90
N LEU A 139 11.86 -28.85 1.46
CA LEU A 139 11.52 -28.89 2.88
C LEU A 139 10.24 -29.70 3.15
N LYS A 140 9.36 -29.76 2.15
CA LYS A 140 8.13 -30.54 2.18
C LYS A 140 8.35 -32.03 2.47
N ASP A 141 9.43 -32.61 1.93
CA ASP A 141 9.78 -34.02 2.16
C ASP A 141 10.49 -34.27 3.51
N LYS A 142 10.92 -33.20 4.20
CA LYS A 142 11.63 -33.27 5.49
C LYS A 142 10.73 -32.97 6.69
N MET A 143 9.50 -32.57 6.45
CA MET A 143 8.52 -32.22 7.47
C MET A 143 7.36 -33.21 7.45
N SER A 144 6.78 -33.50 8.61
CA SER A 144 5.57 -34.31 8.65
C SER A 144 4.40 -33.56 7.99
N ALA A 145 3.48 -34.31 7.38
CA ALA A 145 2.26 -33.72 6.80
C ALA A 145 1.41 -33.00 7.86
N GLU A 146 1.49 -33.46 9.12
CA GLU A 146 0.78 -32.89 10.26
C GLU A 146 1.37 -31.53 10.70
N ASP A 147 2.70 -31.42 10.80
CA ASP A 147 3.38 -30.16 11.11
C ASP A 147 3.18 -29.13 9.99
N THR A 148 3.30 -29.57 8.75
CA THR A 148 3.07 -28.72 7.57
C THR A 148 1.66 -28.15 7.56
N LYS A 149 0.66 -28.98 7.86
CA LYS A 149 -0.74 -28.55 7.95
C LYS A 149 -0.93 -27.57 9.11
N THR A 150 -0.39 -27.87 10.28
CA THR A 150 -0.49 -27.00 11.47
C THR A 150 0.09 -25.61 11.20
N ILE A 151 1.26 -25.54 10.54
CA ILE A 151 1.89 -24.26 10.18
C ILE A 151 1.04 -23.49 9.18
N LYS A 152 0.49 -24.15 8.16
CA LYS A 152 -0.38 -23.50 7.17
C LYS A 152 -1.66 -22.96 7.81
N ASP A 153 -2.32 -23.76 8.62
CA ASP A 153 -3.56 -23.39 9.29
C ASP A 153 -3.32 -22.19 10.22
N LYS A 154 -2.22 -22.20 10.99
CA LYS A 154 -1.84 -21.07 11.86
C LYS A 154 -1.47 -19.82 11.08
N CYS A 155 -0.71 -19.93 9.99
CA CYS A 155 -0.41 -18.77 9.13
C CYS A 155 -1.68 -18.19 8.50
N GLN A 156 -2.63 -19.04 8.12
CA GLN A 156 -3.91 -18.62 7.56
C GLN A 156 -4.80 -17.97 8.62
N GLU A 157 -4.86 -18.51 9.83
CA GLU A 157 -5.56 -17.93 10.98
C GLU A 157 -5.02 -16.54 11.32
N VAL A 158 -3.70 -16.38 11.45
CA VAL A 158 -3.06 -15.08 11.71
C VAL A 158 -3.37 -14.09 10.59
N ASN A 159 -3.29 -14.53 9.33
CA ASN A 159 -3.64 -13.68 8.20
C ASN A 159 -5.12 -13.23 8.27
N LEU A 160 -6.05 -14.13 8.63
CA LEU A 160 -7.47 -13.81 8.83
C LEU A 160 -7.70 -12.87 10.03
N MET A 161 -6.96 -13.02 11.13
CA MET A 161 -7.05 -12.12 12.29
C MET A 161 -6.55 -10.71 11.96
N CYS A 162 -5.43 -10.61 11.23
CA CYS A 162 -4.92 -9.34 10.72
C CYS A 162 -5.95 -8.66 9.80
N LEU A 163 -6.84 -9.43 9.16
CA LEU A 163 -7.83 -9.00 8.18
C LEU A 163 -8.98 -8.28 8.85
N ASN A 164 -9.51 -8.91 9.90
CA ASN A 164 -10.64 -8.40 10.67
C ASN A 164 -10.25 -7.17 11.51
N PHE A 165 -8.99 -7.01 11.90
CA PHE A 165 -8.51 -5.83 12.61
C PHE A 165 -8.50 -4.54 11.76
N VAL A 166 -8.54 -4.66 10.42
CA VAL A 166 -8.62 -3.51 9.50
C VAL A 166 -10.03 -2.93 9.41
N PHE A 167 -11.07 -3.70 9.76
CA PHE A 167 -12.48 -3.28 9.64
C PHE A 167 -13.07 -2.65 10.92
N VAL A 168 -12.31 -2.59 12.02
CA VAL A 168 -12.80 -2.14 13.34
C VAL A 168 -12.20 -0.78 13.76
N TRP A 169 -11.47 -0.10 12.88
CA TRP A 169 -10.87 1.23 13.14
C TRP A 169 -11.04 2.18 11.95
#